data_AF-A0A499UP53-F1
#
_entry.id   AF-A0A499UP53-F1
#
_cell.length_a   1.000
_cell.length_b   1.000
_cell.length_c   1.000
_cell.angle_alpha   90.00
_cell.angle_beta   90.00
_cell.angle_gamma   90.00
#
_symmetry.space_group_name_H-M   'P 1'
#
loop_
_entity.id
_entity.type
_entity.pdbx_description
1 polymer ?
#
loop_
_entity_poly.entity_id
_entity_poly.type
_entity_poly.pdbx_seq_one_letter_code
_entity_poly.pdbx_strand_id
1 'polypeptide(L)'
;MTWSHALKETARTGLAIERTRTEPLVAVRAACGVALVVGMALWLGSPTLAVSAAFGAFSAGIATFQRSWRPRPWLALAAATGLAVSTFLGYLAATHTLTFVLMLAVWTLMTGMSWAVGPVSGLVSTQMVAVMLITVTLPTSTLGALGHALLVGLGGVVQAALIVLFPVRPWGVQRDALADALAAVADYARKLRYEPVAHFDPKPLMEARSAAALTPRQARRRPRQLRGYRLLAERIRPVLASLADPVVGAPEEGPERDRVRELLAATGTVLDAVAHAIRHGTPVRVPSEAMSVLRMPEDGPKLSGAARRAALRLFSLVADVVEASDEPVEEVSPEGRTVHRFRSRPGITGAVAMALRAIRREARWSSPVLRHAVRLCAVDVSGYLLSTALPLGHSYWAP
;
A
#
# COMPACT_ATOMS: atom_id res chain seq x y z
N MET A 1 -6.57 -31.78 1.74
CA MET A 1 -6.83 -31.36 0.35
C MET A 1 -5.92 -32.17 -0.56
N THR A 2 -6.46 -32.82 -1.59
CA THR A 2 -5.66 -33.60 -2.55
C THR A 2 -4.94 -32.67 -3.53
N TRP A 3 -3.71 -33.03 -3.92
CA TRP A 3 -2.85 -32.23 -4.80
C TRP A 3 -3.53 -31.90 -6.13
N SER A 4 -4.30 -32.84 -6.66
CA SER A 4 -5.10 -32.70 -7.89
C SER A 4 -6.21 -31.64 -7.77
N HIS A 5 -6.86 -31.52 -6.61
CA HIS A 5 -7.88 -30.49 -6.39
C HIS A 5 -7.25 -29.10 -6.32
N ALA A 6 -6.13 -28.96 -5.61
CA ALA A 6 -5.40 -27.70 -5.52
C ALA A 6 -4.87 -27.24 -6.89
N LEU A 7 -4.35 -28.15 -7.70
CA LEU A 7 -3.91 -27.87 -9.08
C LEU A 7 -5.07 -27.48 -9.99
N LYS A 8 -6.18 -28.22 -9.94
CA LYS A 8 -7.38 -27.93 -10.73
C LYS A 8 -7.98 -26.57 -10.36
N GLU A 9 -8.03 -26.26 -9.07
CA GLU A 9 -8.49 -24.98 -8.56
C GLU A 9 -7.56 -23.85 -9.02
N THR A 10 -6.24 -24.01 -8.84
CA THR A 10 -5.23 -23.04 -9.30
C THR A 10 -5.29 -22.82 -10.82
N ALA A 11 -5.40 -23.88 -11.62
CA ALA A 11 -5.52 -23.78 -13.07
C ALA A 11 -6.82 -23.08 -13.48
N ARG A 12 -7.95 -23.39 -12.83
CA ARG A 12 -9.25 -22.77 -13.10
C ARG A 12 -9.26 -21.30 -12.68
N THR A 13 -8.62 -20.95 -11.58
CA THR A 13 -8.45 -19.56 -11.13
C THR A 13 -7.46 -18.80 -12.01
N GLY A 14 -6.40 -19.44 -12.48
CA GLY A 14 -5.39 -18.84 -13.36
C GLY A 14 -5.89 -18.60 -14.80
N LEU A 15 -6.73 -19.51 -15.31
CA LEU A 15 -7.37 -19.38 -16.64
C LEU A 15 -8.66 -18.54 -16.61
N ALA A 16 -9.25 -18.34 -15.43
CA ALA A 16 -10.33 -17.38 -15.29
C ALA A 16 -9.75 -15.97 -15.50
N ILE A 17 -10.11 -15.35 -16.62
CA ILE A 17 -9.79 -13.94 -16.87
C ILE A 17 -10.45 -13.13 -15.75
N GLU A 18 -9.66 -12.69 -14.78
CA GLU A 18 -10.04 -11.76 -13.73
C GLU A 18 -10.28 -10.38 -14.38
N ARG A 19 -11.43 -10.24 -15.07
CA ARG A 19 -11.96 -8.97 -15.61
C ARG A 19 -12.33 -7.96 -14.51
N THR A 20 -11.95 -8.26 -13.28
CA THR A 20 -12.35 -7.64 -12.02
C THR A 20 -11.44 -6.48 -11.61
N ARG A 21 -10.26 -6.33 -12.24
CA ARG A 21 -9.19 -5.41 -11.78
C ARG A 21 -8.54 -4.57 -12.90
N THR A 22 -9.31 -4.17 -13.91
CA THR A 22 -8.76 -3.28 -14.94
C THR A 22 -8.71 -1.86 -14.41
N GLU A 23 -7.52 -1.43 -13.97
CA GLU A 23 -7.15 -0.01 -13.94
C GLU A 23 -6.50 0.31 -15.30
N PRO A 24 -7.30 0.54 -16.36
CA PRO A 24 -6.79 0.58 -17.73
C PRO A 24 -5.74 1.68 -17.90
N LEU A 25 -5.91 2.81 -17.21
CA LEU A 25 -4.95 3.91 -17.24
C LEU A 25 -3.61 3.55 -16.60
N VAL A 26 -3.61 2.76 -15.51
CA VAL A 26 -2.37 2.28 -14.89
C VAL A 26 -1.68 1.27 -15.79
N ALA A 27 -2.45 0.37 -16.42
CA ALA A 27 -1.94 -0.59 -17.39
C ALA A 27 -1.38 0.08 -18.65
N VAL A 28 -2.08 1.08 -19.19
CA VAL A 28 -1.61 1.87 -20.35
C VAL A 28 -0.33 2.61 -19.98
N ARG A 29 -0.27 3.30 -18.83
CA ARG A 29 0.96 3.97 -18.37
C ARG A 29 2.13 2.98 -18.24
N ALA A 30 1.90 1.82 -17.61
CA ALA A 30 2.93 0.80 -17.46
C ALA A 30 3.39 0.26 -18.82
N ALA A 31 2.46 0.00 -19.75
CA ALA A 31 2.75 -0.42 -21.11
C ALA A 31 3.52 0.65 -21.90
N CYS A 32 3.15 1.92 -21.78
CA CYS A 32 3.90 3.04 -22.37
C CYS A 32 5.33 3.09 -21.83
N GLY A 33 5.54 2.88 -20.52
CA GLY A 33 6.87 2.81 -19.94
C GLY A 33 7.73 1.68 -20.51
N VAL A 34 7.15 0.49 -20.69
CA VAL A 34 7.84 -0.62 -21.36
C VAL A 34 8.13 -0.28 -22.83
N ALA A 35 7.14 0.24 -23.56
CA ALA A 35 7.28 0.58 -24.97
C ALA A 35 8.34 1.65 -25.22
N LEU A 36 8.41 2.69 -24.37
CA LEU A 36 9.43 3.74 -24.44
C LEU A 36 10.84 3.17 -24.26
N VAL A 37 11.02 2.34 -23.23
CA VAL A 37 12.32 1.75 -22.90
C VAL A 37 12.77 0.76 -24.00
N VAL A 38 11.86 -0.09 -24.47
CA VAL A 38 12.13 -1.04 -25.55
C VAL A 38 12.42 -0.31 -26.86
N GLY A 39 11.59 0.66 -27.24
CA GLY A 39 11.76 1.42 -28.47
C GLY A 39 13.08 2.19 -28.49
N MET A 40 13.44 2.83 -27.37
CA MET A 40 14.70 3.55 -27.24
C MET A 40 15.91 2.59 -27.30
N ALA A 41 15.83 1.44 -26.63
CA ALA A 41 16.91 0.46 -26.63
C ALA A 41 17.10 -0.22 -28.00
N LEU A 42 16.02 -0.44 -28.76
CA LEU A 42 16.08 -0.93 -30.14
C LEU A 42 16.64 0.12 -31.10
N TRP A 43 16.32 1.40 -30.87
CA TRP A 43 16.80 2.48 -31.71
C TRP A 43 18.30 2.79 -31.51
N LEU A 44 18.76 2.76 -30.26
CA LEU A 44 20.16 3.10 -29.91
C LEU A 44 21.11 1.90 -29.88
N GLY A 45 20.58 0.68 -29.83
CA GLY A 45 21.36 -0.49 -29.45
C GLY A 45 20.90 -1.78 -30.11
N SER A 46 20.94 -2.87 -29.33
CA SER A 46 20.67 -4.21 -29.81
C SER A 46 19.38 -4.79 -29.21
N PRO A 47 18.82 -5.85 -29.83
CA PRO A 47 17.71 -6.59 -29.25
C PRO A 47 17.99 -7.12 -27.83
N THR A 48 19.23 -7.50 -27.52
CA THR A 48 19.61 -7.99 -26.18
C THR A 48 19.54 -6.90 -25.11
N LEU A 49 19.93 -5.67 -25.46
CA LEU A 49 19.78 -4.51 -24.59
C LEU A 49 18.29 -4.16 -24.38
N ALA A 50 17.49 -4.25 -25.45
CA ALA A 50 16.05 -4.02 -25.38
C ALA A 50 15.33 -5.02 -24.47
N VAL A 51 15.66 -6.31 -24.54
CA VAL A 51 15.10 -7.34 -23.65
C VAL A 51 15.43 -7.04 -22.18
N SER A 52 16.66 -6.61 -21.90
CA SER A 52 17.10 -6.33 -20.53
C SER A 52 16.39 -5.12 -19.94
N ALA A 53 16.26 -4.06 -20.73
CA ALA A 53 15.54 -2.87 -20.36
C ALA A 53 14.03 -3.15 -20.19
N ALA A 54 13.45 -4.05 -21.01
CA ALA A 54 12.08 -4.51 -20.89
C ALA A 54 11.81 -5.21 -19.56
N PHE A 55 12.69 -6.10 -19.10
CA PHE A 55 12.54 -6.78 -17.82
C PHE A 55 12.45 -5.81 -16.64
N GLY A 56 13.32 -4.80 -16.61
CA GLY A 56 13.29 -3.74 -15.60
C GLY A 56 12.01 -2.92 -15.64
N ALA A 57 11.63 -2.44 -16.83
CA ALA A 57 10.41 -1.64 -17.00
C ALA A 57 9.14 -2.44 -16.68
N PHE A 58 9.09 -3.72 -17.04
CA PHE A 58 7.95 -4.59 -16.78
C PHE A 58 7.82 -4.94 -15.29
N SER A 59 8.92 -5.30 -14.63
CA SER A 59 8.92 -5.60 -13.19
C SER A 59 8.55 -4.37 -12.35
N ALA A 60 9.13 -3.22 -12.69
CA ALA A 60 8.77 -1.94 -12.06
C ALA A 60 7.31 -1.56 -12.31
N GLY A 61 6.79 -1.80 -13.51
CA GLY A 61 5.38 -1.60 -13.87
C GLY A 61 4.45 -2.48 -13.04
N ILE A 62 4.77 -3.77 -12.87
CA ILE A 62 4.01 -4.71 -12.03
C ILE A 62 3.97 -4.25 -10.57
N ALA A 63 5.08 -3.75 -10.05
CA ALA A 63 5.15 -3.21 -8.69
C ALA A 63 4.19 -2.01 -8.47
N THR A 64 3.66 -1.39 -9.54
CA THR A 64 2.68 -0.29 -9.44
C THR A 64 1.23 -0.73 -9.27
N PHE A 65 0.88 -1.99 -9.58
CA PHE A 65 -0.48 -2.51 -9.45
C PHE A 65 -0.89 -2.82 -7.99
N GLN A 66 -0.29 -2.14 -7.02
CA GLN A 66 -0.68 -2.26 -5.62
C GLN A 66 -2.05 -1.64 -5.39
N ARG A 67 -2.84 -2.25 -4.49
CA ARG A 67 -4.10 -1.68 -3.97
C ARG A 67 -3.82 -0.49 -3.05
N SER A 68 -3.25 0.59 -3.57
CA SER A 68 -2.98 1.78 -2.79
C SER A 68 -3.40 3.02 -3.54
N TRP A 69 -4.06 3.92 -2.83
CA TRP A 69 -4.59 5.19 -3.32
C TRP A 69 -3.51 6.23 -3.66
N ARG A 70 -2.23 5.88 -3.47
CA ARG A 70 -1.08 6.77 -3.56
C ARG A 70 -0.11 6.27 -4.62
N PRO A 71 0.36 7.13 -5.54
CA PRO A 71 1.47 6.78 -6.42
C PRO A 71 2.72 6.53 -5.56
N ARG A 72 3.34 5.36 -5.72
CA ARG A 72 4.54 4.95 -4.97
C ARG A 72 5.71 4.72 -5.93
N PRO A 73 6.34 5.79 -6.45
CA PRO A 73 7.44 5.65 -7.39
C PRO A 73 8.64 4.91 -6.78
N TRP A 74 8.83 5.02 -5.45
CA TRP A 74 9.89 4.31 -4.75
C TRP A 74 9.76 2.77 -4.83
N LEU A 75 8.54 2.22 -4.96
CA LEU A 75 8.35 0.77 -5.11
C LEU A 75 8.81 0.28 -6.49
N ALA A 76 8.56 1.07 -7.53
CA ALA A 76 9.05 0.80 -8.87
C ALA A 76 10.59 0.82 -8.88
N LEU A 77 11.20 1.80 -8.21
CA LEU A 77 12.65 1.88 -8.05
C LEU A 77 13.21 0.71 -7.22
N ALA A 78 12.58 0.35 -6.10
CA ALA A 78 13.02 -0.76 -5.26
C ALA A 78 12.93 -2.10 -6.00
N ALA A 79 11.85 -2.34 -6.74
CA ALA A 79 11.67 -3.53 -7.56
C ALA A 79 12.74 -3.61 -8.66
N ALA A 80 12.95 -2.53 -9.42
CA ALA A 80 13.96 -2.50 -10.47
C ALA A 80 15.39 -2.62 -9.92
N THR A 81 15.69 -1.96 -8.79
CA THR A 81 17.01 -2.04 -8.14
C THR A 81 17.27 -3.46 -7.66
N GLY A 82 16.30 -4.07 -6.98
CA GLY A 82 16.44 -5.45 -6.54
C GLY A 82 16.60 -6.41 -7.73
N LEU A 83 15.90 -6.17 -8.84
CA LEU A 83 16.02 -6.99 -10.04
C LEU A 83 17.40 -6.81 -10.68
N ALA A 84 17.87 -5.56 -10.81
CA ALA A 84 19.19 -5.25 -11.34
C ALA A 84 20.32 -5.91 -10.53
N VAL A 85 20.26 -5.81 -9.19
CA VAL A 85 21.21 -6.46 -8.29
C VAL A 85 21.12 -7.98 -8.41
N SER A 86 19.90 -8.54 -8.43
CA SER A 86 19.67 -9.98 -8.59
C SER A 86 20.24 -10.52 -9.91
N THR A 87 20.02 -9.80 -11.01
CA THR A 87 20.53 -10.17 -12.33
C THR A 87 22.06 -10.10 -12.37
N PHE A 88 22.66 -9.03 -11.81
CA PHE A 88 24.11 -8.90 -11.75
C PHE A 88 24.78 -10.00 -10.92
N LEU A 89 24.28 -10.25 -9.70
CA LEU A 89 24.77 -11.35 -8.86
C LEU A 89 24.53 -12.70 -9.51
N GLY A 90 23.37 -12.85 -10.17
CA GLY A 90 23.02 -13.93 -11.09
C GLY A 90 24.18 -14.31 -12.01
N TYR A 91 24.59 -13.34 -12.83
CA TYR A 91 25.68 -13.52 -13.79
C TYR A 91 27.01 -13.87 -13.14
N LEU A 92 27.37 -13.21 -12.03
CA LEU A 92 28.63 -13.49 -11.35
C LEU A 92 28.68 -14.93 -10.81
N ALA A 93 27.59 -15.37 -10.18
CA ALA A 93 27.51 -16.70 -9.58
C ALA A 93 27.37 -17.82 -10.62
N ALA A 94 26.82 -17.53 -11.81
CA ALA A 94 26.60 -18.50 -12.88
C ALA A 94 27.87 -19.17 -13.40
N THR A 95 29.03 -18.55 -13.18
CA THR A 95 30.35 -19.12 -13.51
C THR A 95 30.66 -20.39 -12.71
N HIS A 96 30.09 -20.54 -11.52
CA HIS A 96 30.29 -21.70 -10.65
C HIS A 96 28.95 -22.27 -10.20
N THR A 97 28.64 -23.49 -10.66
CA THR A 97 27.35 -24.15 -10.38
C THR A 97 26.99 -24.17 -8.90
N LEU A 98 27.94 -24.49 -8.01
CA LEU A 98 27.70 -24.52 -6.57
C LEU A 98 27.33 -23.13 -6.02
N THR A 99 28.07 -22.09 -6.42
CA THR A 99 27.80 -20.72 -6.00
C THR A 99 26.43 -20.25 -6.50
N PHE A 100 26.09 -20.56 -7.75
CA PHE A 100 24.78 -20.27 -8.30
C PHE A 100 23.65 -20.97 -7.56
N VAL A 101 23.80 -22.27 -7.26
CA VAL A 101 22.82 -23.06 -6.52
C VAL A 101 22.59 -22.51 -5.11
N LEU A 102 23.66 -22.15 -4.39
CA LEU A 102 23.54 -21.54 -3.06
C LEU A 102 22.83 -20.18 -3.12
N MET A 103 23.19 -19.35 -4.09
CA MET A 103 22.53 -18.06 -4.30
C MET A 103 21.06 -18.23 -4.66
N LEU A 104 20.74 -19.17 -5.56
CA LEU A 104 19.36 -19.51 -5.93
C LEU A 104 18.57 -19.97 -4.70
N ALA A 105 19.15 -20.83 -3.85
CA ALA A 105 18.52 -21.27 -2.61
C ALA A 105 18.19 -20.09 -1.67
N VAL A 106 19.12 -19.14 -1.53
CA VAL A 106 18.90 -17.95 -0.70
C VAL A 106 17.81 -17.05 -1.29
N TRP A 107 17.86 -16.78 -2.61
CA TRP A 107 16.92 -15.90 -3.29
C TRP A 107 15.49 -16.45 -3.32
N THR A 108 15.35 -17.75 -3.53
CA THR A 108 14.05 -18.44 -3.57
C THR A 108 13.44 -18.54 -2.18
N LEU A 109 14.25 -18.78 -1.15
CA LEU A 109 13.82 -18.72 0.25
C LEU A 109 13.37 -17.30 0.64
N MET A 110 14.15 -16.27 0.31
CA MET A 110 13.78 -14.87 0.55
C MET A 110 12.49 -14.49 -0.19
N THR A 111 12.32 -14.97 -1.42
CA THR A 111 11.11 -14.78 -2.20
C THR A 111 9.90 -15.41 -1.54
N GLY A 112 10.01 -16.65 -1.05
CA GLY A 112 8.95 -17.29 -0.28
C GLY A 112 8.62 -16.54 1.01
N MET A 113 9.63 -16.03 1.72
CA MET A 113 9.43 -15.23 2.92
C MET A 113 8.84 -13.84 2.66
N SER A 114 9.00 -13.28 1.45
CA SER A 114 8.45 -11.97 1.09
C SER A 114 6.91 -11.92 1.13
N TRP A 115 6.25 -13.08 1.05
CA TRP A 115 4.81 -13.20 1.26
C TRP A 115 4.37 -12.84 2.69
N ALA A 116 5.27 -12.91 3.69
CA ALA A 116 5.01 -12.41 5.04
C ALA A 116 4.84 -10.88 5.07
N VAL A 117 5.52 -10.15 4.17
CA VAL A 117 5.40 -8.70 4.06
C VAL A 117 4.10 -8.31 3.35
N GLY A 118 3.68 -9.13 2.37
CA GLY A 118 2.38 -9.05 1.75
C GLY A 118 2.36 -9.56 0.32
N PRO A 119 1.16 -9.71 -0.29
CA PRO A 119 1.00 -10.34 -1.59
C PRO A 119 1.75 -9.67 -2.74
N VAL A 120 1.92 -8.34 -2.69
CA VAL A 120 2.68 -7.66 -3.75
C VAL A 120 4.17 -7.90 -3.59
N SER A 121 4.69 -7.87 -2.36
CA SER A 121 6.11 -8.20 -2.14
C SER A 121 6.41 -9.61 -2.61
N GLY A 122 5.50 -10.55 -2.32
CA GLY A 122 5.49 -11.91 -2.88
C GLY A 122 5.59 -11.93 -4.39
N LEU A 123 4.63 -11.31 -5.08
CA LEU A 123 4.54 -11.31 -6.54
C LEU A 123 5.75 -10.67 -7.22
N VAL A 124 6.22 -9.52 -6.72
CA VAL A 124 7.41 -8.85 -7.24
C VAL A 124 8.65 -9.72 -7.05
N SER A 125 8.84 -10.31 -5.86
CA SER A 125 10.01 -11.17 -5.57
C SER A 125 10.00 -12.45 -6.42
N THR A 126 8.84 -13.08 -6.61
CA THR A 126 8.70 -14.27 -7.45
C THR A 126 9.07 -13.97 -8.90
N GLN A 127 8.62 -12.83 -9.42
CA GLN A 127 9.00 -12.40 -10.75
C GLN A 127 10.53 -12.16 -10.86
N MET A 128 11.16 -11.63 -9.82
CA MET A 128 12.60 -11.35 -9.84
C MET A 128 13.43 -12.61 -10.00
N VAL A 129 13.08 -13.69 -9.30
CA VAL A 129 13.75 -14.99 -9.44
C VAL A 129 13.55 -15.57 -10.84
N ALA A 130 12.31 -15.52 -11.36
CA ALA A 130 12.02 -16.02 -12.71
C ALA A 130 12.81 -15.27 -13.78
N VAL A 131 12.86 -13.94 -13.70
CA VAL A 131 13.67 -13.12 -14.62
C VAL A 131 15.15 -13.40 -14.44
N MET A 132 15.66 -13.56 -13.21
CA MET A 132 17.06 -13.90 -12.95
C MET A 132 17.47 -15.19 -13.67
N LEU A 133 16.68 -16.27 -13.51
CA LEU A 133 16.94 -17.56 -14.16
C LEU A 133 16.99 -17.46 -15.69
N ILE A 134 16.13 -16.63 -16.29
CA ILE A 134 16.17 -16.36 -17.73
C ILE A 134 17.42 -15.56 -18.09
N THR A 135 17.68 -14.46 -17.38
CA THR A 135 18.78 -13.55 -17.72
C THR A 135 20.15 -14.21 -17.65
N VAL A 136 20.37 -15.09 -16.68
CA VAL A 136 21.65 -15.79 -16.49
C VAL A 136 22.03 -16.68 -17.67
N THR A 137 21.07 -17.09 -18.49
CA THR A 137 21.34 -17.90 -19.70
C THR A 137 21.89 -17.09 -20.87
N LEU A 138 21.86 -15.75 -20.81
CA LEU A 138 22.46 -14.91 -21.85
C LEU A 138 23.99 -14.82 -21.65
N PRO A 139 24.80 -15.35 -22.56
CA PRO A 139 26.26 -15.30 -22.41
C PRO A 139 26.74 -13.86 -22.53
N THR A 140 27.26 -13.30 -21.43
CA THR A 140 27.77 -11.92 -21.38
C THR A 140 29.04 -11.86 -20.55
N SER A 141 29.94 -10.93 -20.88
CA SER A 141 31.09 -10.62 -20.04
C SER A 141 30.62 -9.97 -18.72
N THR A 142 31.49 -9.90 -17.71
CA THR A 142 31.19 -9.20 -16.45
C THR A 142 30.78 -7.73 -16.68
N LEU A 143 31.41 -7.07 -17.65
CA LEU A 143 31.05 -5.72 -18.07
C LEU A 143 29.67 -5.68 -18.77
N GLY A 144 29.37 -6.68 -19.60
CA GLY A 144 28.06 -6.85 -20.20
C GLY A 144 26.96 -7.05 -19.15
N ALA A 145 27.18 -7.91 -18.16
CA ALA A 145 26.28 -8.13 -17.04
C ALA A 145 25.98 -6.84 -16.25
N LEU A 146 27.00 -6.00 -16.02
CA LEU A 146 26.81 -4.68 -15.42
C LEU A 146 25.94 -3.79 -16.31
N GLY A 147 26.19 -3.75 -17.62
CA GLY A 147 25.37 -3.01 -18.59
C GLY A 147 23.90 -3.45 -18.59
N HIS A 148 23.64 -4.76 -18.54
CA HIS A 148 22.29 -5.32 -18.42
C HIS A 148 21.61 -4.89 -17.12
N ALA A 149 22.31 -4.97 -15.99
CA ALA A 149 21.77 -4.54 -14.69
C ALA A 149 21.45 -3.03 -14.67
N LEU A 150 22.30 -2.20 -15.27
CA LEU A 150 22.05 -0.76 -15.39
C LEU A 150 20.82 -0.46 -16.25
N LEU A 151 20.63 -1.17 -17.36
CA LEU A 151 19.44 -1.05 -18.21
C LEU A 151 18.16 -1.49 -17.52
N VAL A 152 18.22 -2.56 -16.72
CA VAL A 152 17.11 -2.98 -15.85
C VAL A 152 16.76 -1.85 -14.87
N GLY A 153 17.76 -1.26 -14.23
CA GLY A 153 17.59 -0.11 -13.34
C GLY A 153 16.96 1.09 -14.04
N LEU A 154 17.43 1.42 -15.25
CA LEU A 154 16.90 2.51 -16.08
C LEU A 154 15.42 2.29 -16.42
N GLY A 155 15.03 1.06 -16.75
CA GLY A 155 13.62 0.72 -16.97
C GLY A 155 12.74 1.03 -15.75
N GLY A 156 13.26 0.80 -14.54
CA GLY A 156 12.64 1.20 -13.29
C GLY A 156 12.53 2.71 -13.09
N VAL A 157 13.59 3.45 -13.44
CA VAL A 157 13.62 4.92 -13.37
C VAL A 157 12.58 5.52 -14.31
N VAL A 158 12.46 5.02 -15.54
CA VAL A 158 11.44 5.48 -16.50
C VAL A 158 10.03 5.23 -15.96
N GLN A 159 9.76 4.05 -15.40
CA GLN A 159 8.47 3.78 -14.77
C GLN A 159 8.21 4.72 -13.58
N ALA A 160 9.22 4.94 -12.72
CA ALA A 160 9.12 5.86 -11.60
C ALA A 160 8.84 7.31 -12.06
N ALA A 161 9.50 7.77 -13.12
CA ALA A 161 9.26 9.08 -13.73
C ALA A 161 7.84 9.20 -14.28
N LEU A 162 7.36 8.19 -15.01
CA LEU A 162 5.98 8.16 -15.52
C LEU A 162 4.94 8.15 -14.39
N ILE A 163 5.25 7.53 -13.24
CA ILE A 163 4.37 7.57 -12.06
C ILE A 163 4.23 8.98 -11.52
N VAL A 164 5.32 9.75 -11.52
CA VAL A 164 5.36 11.13 -11.02
C VAL A 164 4.73 12.11 -12.03
N LEU A 165 5.06 11.97 -13.32
CA LEU A 165 4.58 12.85 -14.39
C LEU A 165 3.11 12.61 -14.73
N PHE A 166 2.66 11.36 -14.69
CA PHE A 166 1.28 10.96 -15.01
C PHE A 166 0.66 10.20 -13.83
N PRO A 167 0.33 10.90 -12.73
CA PRO A 167 -0.31 10.29 -11.58
C PRO A 167 -1.77 9.96 -11.91
N VAL A 168 -2.07 8.67 -12.07
CA VAL A 168 -3.46 8.21 -12.14
C VAL A 168 -4.06 8.36 -10.73
N ARG A 169 -5.22 9.01 -10.60
CA ARG A 169 -5.99 9.12 -9.34
C ARG A 169 -7.18 8.15 -9.36
N PRO A 170 -7.00 6.85 -9.00
CA PRO A 170 -8.13 5.93 -8.87
C PRO A 170 -9.18 6.54 -7.95
N TRP A 171 -10.45 6.49 -8.38
CA TRP A 171 -11.60 6.96 -7.61
C TRP A 171 -11.51 8.44 -7.16
N GLY A 172 -10.88 9.30 -7.97
CA GLY A 172 -10.69 10.73 -7.68
C GLY A 172 -11.97 11.43 -7.22
N VAL A 173 -13.07 11.29 -7.97
CA VAL A 173 -14.37 11.89 -7.66
C VAL A 173 -14.88 11.48 -6.28
N GLN A 174 -14.76 10.20 -5.93
CA GLN A 174 -15.21 9.71 -4.62
C GLN A 174 -14.34 10.24 -3.47
N ARG A 175 -13.04 10.43 -3.71
CA ARG A 175 -12.13 10.99 -2.71
C ARG A 175 -12.38 12.47 -2.51
N ASP A 176 -12.61 13.20 -3.60
CA ASP A 176 -12.87 14.63 -3.56
C ASP A 176 -14.20 14.88 -2.81
N ALA A 177 -15.27 14.16 -3.15
CA ALA A 177 -16.55 14.24 -2.43
C ALA A 177 -16.44 13.85 -0.93
N LEU A 178 -15.63 12.84 -0.60
CA LEU A 178 -15.38 12.46 0.79
C LEU A 178 -14.56 13.52 1.54
N ALA A 179 -13.56 14.11 0.89
CA ALA A 179 -12.77 15.20 1.46
C ALA A 179 -13.64 16.44 1.70
N ASP A 180 -14.55 16.76 0.77
CA ASP A 180 -15.52 17.86 0.90
C ASP A 180 -16.47 17.62 2.09
N ALA A 181 -16.95 16.38 2.27
CA ALA A 181 -17.74 16.00 3.42
C ALA A 181 -17.00 16.19 4.76
N LEU A 182 -15.74 15.77 4.84
CA LEU A 182 -14.93 15.93 6.06
C LEU A 182 -14.60 17.40 6.35
N ALA A 183 -14.26 18.17 5.31
CA ALA A 183 -14.03 19.61 5.42
C ALA A 183 -15.30 20.35 5.88
N ALA A 184 -16.48 19.97 5.37
CA ALA A 184 -17.74 20.54 5.81
C ALA A 184 -18.02 20.26 7.31
N VAL A 185 -17.70 19.07 7.80
CA VAL A 185 -17.81 18.73 9.23
C VAL A 185 -16.77 19.50 10.06
N ALA A 186 -15.57 19.75 9.51
CA ALA A 186 -14.56 20.60 10.15
C ALA A 186 -15.01 22.06 10.27
N ASP A 187 -15.57 22.62 9.20
CA ASP A 187 -16.17 23.96 9.19
C ASP A 187 -17.32 24.07 10.18
N TYR A 188 -18.14 23.02 10.28
CA TYR A 188 -19.20 22.95 11.27
C TYR A 188 -18.67 23.00 12.71
N ALA A 189 -17.64 22.21 13.02
CA ALA A 189 -16.99 22.26 14.33
C ALA A 189 -16.49 23.67 14.66
N ARG A 190 -15.90 24.39 13.68
CA ARG A 190 -15.47 25.77 13.85
C ARG A 190 -16.62 26.74 14.12
N LYS A 191 -17.72 26.63 13.37
CA LYS A 191 -18.92 27.48 13.56
C LYS A 191 -19.52 27.30 14.95
N LEU A 192 -19.62 26.05 15.42
CA LEU A 192 -20.15 25.69 16.73
C LEU A 192 -19.39 26.31 17.92
N ARG A 193 -18.15 26.77 17.73
CA ARG A 193 -17.38 27.48 18.76
C ARG A 193 -18.04 28.82 19.14
N TYR A 194 -18.55 29.53 18.14
CA TYR A 194 -19.11 30.86 18.27
C TYR A 194 -20.64 30.82 18.33
N GLU A 195 -21.26 29.93 17.56
CA GLU A 195 -22.72 29.79 17.46
C GLU A 195 -23.14 28.35 17.82
N PRO A 196 -23.52 28.10 19.10
CA PRO A 196 -23.85 26.76 19.61
C PRO A 196 -24.93 26.00 18.81
N VAL A 197 -25.85 26.75 18.18
CA VAL A 197 -27.02 26.23 17.47
C VAL A 197 -26.90 26.36 15.94
N ALA A 198 -25.68 26.54 15.43
CA ALA A 198 -25.44 26.71 14.00
C ALA A 198 -26.02 25.55 13.17
N HIS A 199 -26.59 25.86 12.00
CA HIS A 199 -27.07 24.86 11.06
C HIS A 199 -25.93 24.24 10.23
N PHE A 200 -26.04 22.95 9.95
CA PHE A 200 -25.11 22.23 9.08
C PHE A 200 -25.70 22.07 7.68
N ASP A 201 -24.98 22.50 6.65
CA ASP A 201 -25.34 22.25 5.25
C ASP A 201 -25.19 20.74 4.93
N PRO A 202 -26.28 20.01 4.64
CA PRO A 202 -26.21 18.58 4.35
C PRO A 202 -25.59 18.25 2.98
N LYS A 203 -25.47 19.23 2.07
CA LYS A 203 -25.10 18.99 0.66
C LYS A 203 -23.79 18.22 0.49
N PRO A 204 -22.67 18.53 1.17
CA PRO A 204 -21.42 17.77 1.02
C PRO A 204 -21.55 16.30 1.46
N LEU A 205 -22.36 16.01 2.49
CA LEU A 205 -22.64 14.63 2.89
C LEU A 205 -23.51 13.90 1.87
N MET A 206 -24.47 14.60 1.24
CA MET A 206 -25.31 14.05 0.19
C MET A 206 -24.50 13.75 -1.08
N GLU A 207 -23.58 14.63 -1.47
CA GLU A 207 -22.66 14.44 -2.59
C GLU A 207 -21.69 13.29 -2.33
N ALA A 208 -21.14 13.17 -1.11
CA ALA A 208 -20.35 12.00 -0.72
C ALA A 208 -21.19 10.69 -0.78
N ARG A 209 -22.48 10.76 -0.42
CA ARG A 209 -23.40 9.61 -0.51
C ARG A 209 -23.72 9.23 -1.94
N SER A 210 -23.96 10.20 -2.83
CA SER A 210 -24.23 9.94 -4.25
C SER A 210 -22.98 9.45 -4.98
N ALA A 211 -21.80 10.02 -4.70
CA ALA A 211 -20.53 9.54 -5.24
C ALA A 211 -20.20 8.10 -4.79
N ALA A 212 -20.70 7.70 -3.62
CA ALA A 212 -20.62 6.34 -3.09
C ALA A 212 -21.71 5.40 -3.63
N ALA A 213 -22.66 5.87 -4.46
CA ALA A 213 -23.63 5.02 -5.13
C ALA A 213 -22.94 4.24 -6.26
N LEU A 214 -22.41 3.08 -5.90
CA LEU A 214 -21.65 2.23 -6.81
C LEU A 214 -22.57 1.24 -7.52
N THR A 215 -22.32 1.02 -8.81
CA THR A 215 -22.95 -0.09 -9.54
C THR A 215 -22.62 -1.44 -8.87
N PRO A 216 -23.43 -2.50 -9.04
CA PRO A 216 -23.17 -3.81 -8.43
C PRO A 216 -21.76 -4.37 -8.73
N ARG A 217 -21.21 -4.04 -9.91
CA ARG A 217 -19.84 -4.40 -10.31
C ARG A 217 -18.79 -3.59 -9.54
N GLN A 218 -19.00 -2.29 -9.36
CA GLN A 218 -18.11 -1.42 -8.57
C GLN A 218 -18.20 -1.74 -7.06
N ALA A 219 -19.37 -2.12 -6.55
CA ALA A 219 -19.56 -2.48 -5.14
C ALA A 219 -18.75 -3.72 -4.73
N ARG A 220 -18.57 -4.69 -5.64
CA ARG A 220 -17.68 -5.86 -5.45
C ARG A 220 -16.19 -5.49 -5.51
N ARG A 221 -15.84 -4.38 -6.19
CA ARG A 221 -14.46 -3.93 -6.47
C ARG A 221 -14.02 -2.75 -5.61
N ARG A 222 -14.91 -2.20 -4.78
CA ARG A 222 -14.63 -1.02 -3.96
C ARG A 222 -13.51 -1.33 -2.97
N PRO A 223 -12.48 -0.50 -2.87
CA PRO A 223 -11.46 -0.65 -1.85
C PRO A 223 -12.12 -0.55 -0.46
N ARG A 224 -11.55 -1.24 0.54
CA ARG A 224 -12.11 -1.29 1.90
C ARG A 224 -12.27 0.12 2.52
N GLN A 225 -11.38 1.03 2.12
CA GLN A 225 -11.30 2.41 2.56
C GLN A 225 -12.59 3.20 2.27
N LEU A 226 -13.21 3.07 1.09
CA LEU A 226 -14.48 3.75 0.76
C LEU A 226 -15.68 3.27 1.61
N ARG A 227 -15.55 2.14 2.30
CA ARG A 227 -16.63 1.54 3.09
C ARG A 227 -16.77 2.19 4.48
N GLY A 228 -15.67 2.72 5.04
CA GLY A 228 -15.58 3.20 6.44
C GLY A 228 -15.81 4.69 6.63
N TYR A 229 -15.15 5.55 5.83
CA TYR A 229 -15.08 6.99 6.15
C TYR A 229 -16.41 7.73 6.09
N ARG A 230 -17.30 7.36 5.17
CA ARG A 230 -18.62 8.02 5.04
C ARG A 230 -19.40 7.92 6.36
N LEU A 231 -19.42 6.71 6.94
CA LEU A 231 -20.11 6.46 8.20
C LEU A 231 -19.45 7.22 9.36
N LEU A 232 -18.13 7.42 9.31
CA LEU A 232 -17.43 8.18 10.34
C LEU A 232 -17.78 9.68 10.28
N ALA A 233 -17.80 10.29 9.09
CA ALA A 233 -18.20 11.69 8.92
C ALA A 233 -19.65 11.94 9.39
N GLU A 234 -20.58 11.05 9.02
CA GLU A 234 -21.98 11.11 9.46
C GLU A 234 -22.13 10.93 10.98
N ARG A 235 -21.28 10.12 11.62
CA ARG A 235 -21.29 9.86 13.07
C ARG A 235 -20.69 10.99 13.90
N ILE A 236 -19.71 11.73 13.38
CA ILE A 236 -19.06 12.83 14.10
C ILE A 236 -19.99 14.03 14.26
N ARG A 237 -20.76 14.36 13.21
CA ARG A 237 -21.68 15.52 13.20
C ARG A 237 -22.60 15.62 14.44
N PRO A 238 -23.41 14.59 14.80
CA PRO A 238 -24.30 14.70 15.97
C PRO A 238 -23.53 14.80 17.29
N VAL A 239 -22.32 14.25 17.37
CA VAL A 239 -21.48 14.38 18.57
C VAL A 239 -20.99 15.82 18.73
N LEU A 240 -20.56 16.48 17.65
CA LEU A 240 -20.21 17.90 17.66
C LEU A 240 -21.38 18.77 18.10
N ALA A 241 -22.57 18.52 17.53
CA ALA A 241 -23.79 19.24 17.92
C ALA A 241 -24.10 19.04 19.42
N SER A 242 -24.06 17.80 19.93
CA SER A 242 -24.33 17.53 21.35
C SER A 242 -23.31 18.11 22.32
N LEU A 243 -22.05 18.31 21.88
CA LEU A 243 -21.01 18.97 22.67
C LEU A 243 -21.23 20.47 22.74
N ALA A 244 -21.67 21.06 21.62
CA ALA A 244 -21.86 22.49 21.50
C ALA A 244 -23.19 22.99 22.07
N ASP A 245 -24.23 22.14 22.09
CA ASP A 245 -25.56 22.44 22.61
C ASP A 245 -25.51 22.79 24.11
N PRO A 246 -25.95 23.99 24.53
CA PRO A 246 -25.90 24.40 25.92
C PRO A 246 -26.86 23.67 26.86
N VAL A 247 -27.91 23.06 26.31
CA VAL A 247 -28.93 22.33 27.07
C VAL A 247 -28.48 20.89 27.35
N VAL A 248 -27.78 20.28 26.40
CA VAL A 248 -27.36 18.87 26.47
C VAL A 248 -25.89 18.71 26.85
N GLY A 249 -25.04 19.64 26.42
CA GLY A 249 -23.59 19.59 26.48
C GLY A 249 -23.00 20.43 27.61
N ALA A 250 -22.05 21.31 27.27
CA ALA A 250 -21.46 22.25 28.21
C ALA A 250 -22.29 23.54 28.29
N PRO A 251 -22.36 24.21 29.46
CA PRO A 251 -23.05 25.49 29.61
C PRO A 251 -22.62 26.55 28.58
N GLU A 252 -23.45 27.58 28.36
CA GLU A 252 -23.15 28.67 27.42
C GLU A 252 -21.88 29.45 27.77
N GLU A 253 -21.59 29.57 29.07
CA GLU A 253 -20.46 30.32 29.62
C GLU A 253 -19.70 29.49 30.67
N GLY A 254 -18.41 29.82 30.84
CA GLY A 254 -17.55 29.23 31.86
C GLY A 254 -16.48 28.28 31.33
N PRO A 255 -15.68 27.69 32.24
CA PRO A 255 -14.47 26.96 31.88
C PRO A 255 -14.74 25.67 31.09
N GLU A 256 -15.91 25.05 31.28
CA GLU A 256 -16.33 23.89 30.47
C GLU A 256 -16.61 24.30 29.00
N ARG A 257 -17.18 25.49 28.77
CA ARG A 257 -17.45 26.01 27.43
C ARG A 257 -16.15 26.27 26.67
N ASP A 258 -15.19 26.91 27.34
CA ASP A 258 -13.89 27.21 26.73
C ASP A 258 -13.16 25.92 26.36
N ARG A 259 -13.26 24.89 27.20
CA ARG A 259 -12.75 23.56 26.86
C ARG A 259 -13.45 22.94 25.66
N VAL A 260 -14.77 23.06 25.55
CA VAL A 260 -15.50 22.59 24.34
C VAL A 260 -15.04 23.37 23.10
N ARG A 261 -14.84 24.68 23.18
CA ARG A 261 -14.33 25.50 22.06
C ARG A 261 -12.96 25.03 21.57
N GLU A 262 -12.06 24.68 22.49
CA GLU A 262 -10.75 24.10 22.16
C GLU A 262 -10.89 22.74 21.47
N LEU A 263 -11.73 21.85 22.00
CA LEU A 263 -11.97 20.52 21.43
C LEU A 263 -12.57 20.60 20.02
N LEU A 264 -13.53 21.49 19.81
CA LEU A 264 -14.13 21.76 18.50
C LEU A 264 -13.08 22.29 17.50
N ALA A 265 -12.23 23.23 17.94
CA ALA A 265 -11.15 23.76 17.10
C ALA A 265 -10.12 22.70 16.70
N ALA A 266 -9.68 21.90 17.68
CA ALA A 266 -8.74 20.81 17.44
C ALA A 266 -9.34 19.77 16.50
N THR A 267 -10.61 19.39 16.71
CA THR A 267 -11.33 18.45 15.85
C THR A 267 -11.42 18.97 14.41
N GLY A 268 -11.80 20.23 14.21
CA GLY A 268 -11.82 20.84 12.87
C GLY A 268 -10.46 20.77 12.18
N THR A 269 -9.38 21.06 12.92
CA THR A 269 -8.00 20.98 12.41
C THR A 269 -7.62 19.57 11.99
N VAL A 270 -7.97 18.54 12.78
CA VAL A 270 -7.70 17.14 12.43
C VAL A 270 -8.50 16.70 11.22
N LEU A 271 -9.80 17.04 11.16
CA LEU A 271 -10.66 16.67 10.04
C LEU A 271 -10.20 17.32 8.72
N ASP A 272 -9.74 18.57 8.75
CA ASP A 272 -9.14 19.23 7.58
C ASP A 272 -7.84 18.56 7.14
N ALA A 273 -6.98 18.19 8.09
CA ALA A 273 -5.74 17.48 7.77
C ALA A 273 -6.04 16.13 7.09
N VAL A 274 -7.08 15.43 7.55
CA VAL A 274 -7.53 14.17 6.94
C VAL A 274 -8.18 14.41 5.58
N ALA A 275 -9.03 15.44 5.44
CA ALA A 275 -9.65 15.82 4.17
C ALA A 275 -8.58 16.15 3.11
N HIS A 276 -7.58 16.96 3.49
CA HIS A 276 -6.46 17.31 2.63
C HIS A 276 -5.66 16.06 2.20
N ALA A 277 -5.38 15.15 3.14
CA ALA A 277 -4.67 13.91 2.87
C ALA A 277 -5.44 12.97 1.93
N ILE A 278 -6.76 12.85 2.10
CA ILE A 278 -7.62 12.04 1.23
C ILE A 278 -7.65 12.63 -0.18
N ARG A 279 -7.85 13.95 -0.30
CA ARG A 279 -7.88 14.66 -1.58
C ARG A 279 -6.56 14.47 -2.33
N HIS A 280 -5.43 14.81 -1.71
CA HIS A 280 -4.14 14.79 -2.41
C HIS A 280 -3.44 13.42 -2.41
N GLY A 281 -3.92 12.45 -1.63
CA GLY A 281 -3.26 11.15 -1.49
C GLY A 281 -1.93 11.27 -0.75
N THR A 282 -1.83 12.22 0.16
CA THR A 282 -0.65 12.49 0.99
C THR A 282 -0.83 11.88 2.38
N PRO A 283 0.25 11.64 3.15
CA PRO A 283 0.13 11.23 4.55
C PRO A 283 -0.62 12.29 5.37
N VAL A 284 -1.44 11.85 6.33
CA VAL A 284 -2.07 12.76 7.27
C VAL A 284 -0.98 13.36 8.14
N ARG A 285 -0.89 14.69 8.15
CA ARG A 285 -0.01 15.44 9.04
C ARG A 285 -0.88 16.21 10.00
N VAL A 286 -1.13 15.64 11.16
CA VAL A 286 -1.88 16.31 12.21
C VAL A 286 -0.92 17.16 13.06
N PRO A 287 -1.20 18.46 13.28
CA PRO A 287 -0.42 19.27 14.21
C PRO A 287 -0.41 18.64 15.61
N SER A 288 0.77 18.56 16.25
CA SER A 288 0.93 17.99 17.58
C SER A 288 0.08 18.69 18.63
N GLU A 289 -0.09 20.01 18.50
CA GLU A 289 -0.92 20.84 19.36
C GLU A 289 -2.41 20.45 19.32
N ALA A 290 -2.96 20.22 18.12
CA ALA A 290 -4.33 19.76 17.96
C ALA A 290 -4.53 18.36 18.58
N MET A 291 -3.53 17.48 18.44
CA MET A 291 -3.58 16.14 19.03
C MET A 291 -3.44 16.15 20.55
N SER A 292 -2.67 17.08 21.13
CA SER A 292 -2.58 17.22 22.59
C SER A 292 -3.89 17.72 23.20
N VAL A 293 -4.61 18.61 22.51
CA VAL A 293 -5.94 19.06 22.94
C VAL A 293 -6.96 17.92 22.90
N LEU A 294 -6.84 17.00 21.94
CA LEU A 294 -7.67 15.79 21.84
C LEU A 294 -7.29 14.66 22.81
N ARG A 295 -6.44 14.95 23.81
CA ARG A 295 -6.22 14.08 24.98
C ARG A 295 -6.96 14.63 26.19
N MET A 296 -7.46 13.76 27.05
CA MET A 296 -7.97 14.18 28.35
C MET A 296 -6.79 14.76 29.16
N PRO A 297 -6.83 16.04 29.58
CA PRO A 297 -5.81 16.59 30.46
C PRO A 297 -5.86 15.87 31.81
N GLU A 298 -4.70 15.62 32.43
CA GLU A 298 -4.65 15.15 33.82
C GLU A 298 -5.10 16.26 34.79
N ASP A 299 -4.77 17.53 34.44
CA ASP A 299 -5.15 18.75 35.16
C ASP A 299 -5.91 19.74 34.26
N GLY A 300 -6.98 20.37 34.80
CA GLY A 300 -7.82 21.36 34.09
C GLY A 300 -9.33 21.17 34.35
N PRO A 301 -10.20 22.09 33.87
CA PRO A 301 -11.64 21.96 34.03
C PRO A 301 -12.14 20.69 33.34
N LYS A 302 -12.55 19.72 34.15
CA LYS A 302 -13.01 18.42 33.68
C LYS A 302 -14.43 18.59 33.16
N LEU A 303 -14.61 18.38 31.86
CA LEU A 303 -15.94 18.18 31.31
C LEU A 303 -16.66 17.12 32.14
N SER A 304 -17.86 17.45 32.59
CA SER A 304 -18.67 16.58 33.44
C SER A 304 -19.85 15.99 32.67
N GLY A 305 -20.53 14.99 33.27
CA GLY A 305 -21.80 14.46 32.79
C GLY A 305 -21.84 14.05 31.30
N ALA A 306 -22.79 14.64 30.57
CA ALA A 306 -23.06 14.34 29.16
C ALA A 306 -21.96 14.88 28.23
N ALA A 307 -21.43 16.08 28.50
CA ALA A 307 -20.33 16.67 27.74
C ALA A 307 -19.09 15.78 27.74
N ARG A 308 -18.76 15.16 28.87
CA ARG A 308 -17.65 14.18 28.95
C ARG A 308 -17.86 12.96 28.06
N ARG A 309 -19.06 12.37 28.08
CA ARG A 309 -19.39 11.20 27.25
C ARG A 309 -19.31 11.53 25.77
N ALA A 310 -19.81 12.70 25.37
CA ALA A 310 -19.72 13.18 24.00
C ALA A 310 -18.27 13.44 23.59
N ALA A 311 -17.44 14.04 24.44
CA ALA A 311 -16.01 14.23 24.19
C ALA A 311 -15.25 12.91 24.00
N LEU A 312 -15.47 11.91 24.86
CA LEU A 312 -14.84 10.58 24.73
C LEU A 312 -15.23 9.89 23.42
N ARG A 313 -16.51 9.97 23.04
CA ARG A 313 -17.00 9.43 21.76
C ARG A 313 -16.42 10.19 20.57
N LEU A 314 -16.21 11.51 20.71
CA LEU A 314 -15.56 12.30 19.67
C LEU A 314 -14.10 11.86 19.50
N PHE A 315 -13.37 11.65 20.58
CA PHE A 315 -11.99 11.15 20.52
C PHE A 315 -11.88 9.81 19.81
N SER A 316 -12.77 8.85 20.13
CA SER A 316 -12.76 7.56 19.44
C SER A 316 -13.05 7.71 17.96
N LEU A 317 -14.04 8.53 17.58
CA LEU A 317 -14.39 8.73 16.17
C LEU A 317 -13.30 9.46 15.38
N VAL A 318 -12.64 10.46 15.98
CA VAL A 318 -11.52 11.17 15.34
C VAL A 318 -10.31 10.25 15.21
N ALA A 319 -10.04 9.42 16.21
CA ALA A 319 -9.00 8.40 16.12
C ALA A 319 -9.30 7.38 15.00
N ASP A 320 -10.54 6.88 14.91
CA ASP A 320 -10.99 5.97 13.84
C ASP A 320 -10.82 6.60 12.45
N VAL A 321 -11.14 7.90 12.31
CA VAL A 321 -10.97 8.63 11.04
C VAL A 321 -9.50 8.73 10.65
N VAL A 322 -8.64 9.11 11.59
CA VAL A 322 -7.19 9.21 11.34
C VAL A 322 -6.60 7.84 11.02
N GLU A 323 -6.93 6.81 11.80
CA GLU A 323 -6.45 5.43 11.58
C GLU A 323 -6.88 4.88 10.23
N ALA A 324 -8.17 5.02 9.91
CA ALA A 324 -8.68 4.61 8.61
C ALA A 324 -7.89 5.32 7.51
N SER A 325 -7.54 6.61 7.68
CA SER A 325 -6.87 7.42 6.66
C SER A 325 -5.37 7.18 6.50
N ASP A 326 -4.69 6.65 7.53
CA ASP A 326 -3.25 6.46 7.52
C ASP A 326 -2.81 5.05 7.09
N GLU A 327 -3.68 4.04 7.25
CA GLU A 327 -3.47 2.61 6.98
C GLU A 327 -2.11 2.06 7.44
N PRO A 328 -2.06 1.36 8.59
CA PRO A 328 -1.17 0.23 8.76
C PRO A 328 -1.63 -0.90 7.83
N VAL A 329 -0.67 -1.65 7.27
CA VAL A 329 -0.96 -2.99 6.76
C VAL A 329 -1.35 -3.82 8.00
N GLU A 330 -2.62 -4.21 8.12
CA GLU A 330 -3.06 -5.11 9.19
C GLU A 330 -2.42 -6.50 9.01
N GLU A 331 -1.47 -6.83 9.89
CA GLU A 331 -1.19 -8.21 10.28
C GLU A 331 -2.27 -8.62 11.29
N VAL A 332 -3.20 -9.50 10.88
CA VAL A 332 -4.12 -10.14 11.81
C VAL A 332 -3.33 -11.18 12.60
N SER A 333 -3.05 -10.90 13.86
CA SER A 333 -2.58 -11.93 14.80
C SER A 333 -3.73 -12.91 15.09
N PRO A 334 -3.48 -14.21 15.24
CA PRO A 334 -4.50 -15.22 15.56
C PRO A 334 -5.32 -14.95 16.84
N GLU A 335 -4.90 -13.99 17.68
CA GLU A 335 -5.51 -13.67 18.97
C GLU A 335 -6.33 -12.36 19.01
N GLY A 336 -6.56 -11.70 17.87
CA GLY A 336 -7.55 -10.62 17.77
C GLY A 336 -7.29 -9.35 18.59
N ARG A 337 -6.09 -9.14 19.14
CA ARG A 337 -5.75 -7.92 19.90
C ARG A 337 -5.15 -6.84 19.00
N THR A 338 -5.82 -5.70 18.92
CA THR A 338 -5.31 -4.45 18.35
C THR A 338 -4.42 -3.75 19.37
N VAL A 339 -3.18 -3.42 18.99
CA VAL A 339 -2.25 -2.66 19.85
C VAL A 339 -2.15 -1.24 19.31
N HIS A 340 -2.65 -0.30 20.12
CA HIS A 340 -2.68 1.12 19.80
C HIS A 340 -1.28 1.74 19.84
N ARG A 341 -0.82 2.28 18.70
CA ARG A 341 0.23 3.30 18.68
C ARG A 341 0.11 4.16 17.44
N PHE A 342 -0.22 5.43 17.64
CA PHE A 342 0.04 6.52 16.69
C PHE A 342 1.54 6.54 16.41
N ARG A 343 1.96 5.92 15.30
CA ARG A 343 3.32 6.07 14.78
C ARG A 343 3.23 6.62 13.38
N SER A 344 3.81 7.80 13.21
CA SER A 344 4.21 8.36 11.93
C SER A 344 4.87 7.26 11.09
N ARG A 345 4.45 7.13 9.83
CA ARG A 345 4.99 6.12 8.92
C ARG A 345 6.52 6.16 8.93
N PRO A 346 7.20 5.01 9.00
CA PRO A 346 8.64 5.01 8.90
C PRO A 346 9.08 5.38 7.47
N GLY A 347 10.20 6.10 7.35
CA GLY A 347 10.92 6.24 6.08
C GLY A 347 11.43 4.89 5.57
N ILE A 348 12.21 4.90 4.48
CA ILE A 348 12.76 3.67 3.83
C ILE A 348 13.36 2.71 4.87
N THR A 349 14.12 3.25 5.83
CA THR A 349 14.76 2.49 6.90
C THR A 349 13.77 1.74 7.80
N GLY A 350 12.64 2.35 8.16
CA GLY A 350 11.67 1.68 8.99
C GLY A 350 10.67 0.83 8.21
N ALA A 351 10.51 1.03 6.89
CA ALA A 351 9.86 0.05 6.03
C ALA A 351 10.65 -1.27 6.00
N VAL A 352 11.99 -1.19 5.89
CA VAL A 352 12.88 -2.36 6.04
C VAL A 352 12.74 -2.97 7.43
N ALA A 353 12.74 -2.17 8.50
CA ALA A 353 12.56 -2.69 9.86
C ALA A 353 11.19 -3.35 10.09
N MET A 354 10.12 -2.90 9.42
CA MET A 354 8.82 -3.58 9.44
C MET A 354 8.86 -4.90 8.68
N ALA A 355 9.44 -4.91 7.47
CA ALA A 355 9.59 -6.12 6.68
C ALA A 355 10.40 -7.19 7.44
N LEU A 356 11.52 -6.80 8.06
CA LEU A 356 12.33 -7.71 8.89
C LEU A 356 11.54 -8.24 10.09
N ARG A 357 10.68 -7.44 10.72
CA ARG A 357 9.83 -7.90 11.81
C ARG A 357 8.77 -8.89 11.34
N ALA A 358 8.12 -8.65 10.20
CA ALA A 358 7.17 -9.59 9.60
C ALA A 358 7.85 -10.91 9.24
N ILE A 359 9.01 -10.86 8.60
CA ILE A 359 9.83 -12.04 8.28
C ILE A 359 10.22 -12.80 9.56
N ARG A 360 10.71 -12.10 10.58
CA ARG A 360 11.06 -12.73 11.87
C ARG A 360 9.87 -13.37 12.58
N ARG A 361 8.67 -12.77 12.48
CA ARG A 361 7.44 -13.35 13.03
C ARG A 361 7.09 -14.68 12.35
N GLU A 362 7.29 -14.75 11.04
CA GLU A 362 7.01 -15.94 10.25
C GLU A 362 8.17 -16.94 10.18
N ALA A 363 9.35 -16.60 10.71
CA ALA A 363 10.54 -17.48 10.78
C ALA A 363 10.41 -18.56 11.89
N ARG A 364 9.28 -19.26 11.91
CA ARG A 364 8.97 -20.36 12.82
C ARG A 364 8.43 -21.53 12.00
N TRP A 365 8.81 -22.77 12.33
CA TRP A 365 8.40 -23.97 11.57
C TRP A 365 6.87 -24.19 11.51
N SER A 366 6.13 -23.66 12.48
CA SER A 366 4.66 -23.67 12.47
C SER A 366 4.06 -22.76 11.40
N SER A 367 4.80 -21.75 10.94
CA SER A 367 4.33 -20.80 9.92
C SER A 367 4.04 -21.51 8.59
N PRO A 368 2.87 -21.27 7.98
CA PRO A 368 2.62 -21.65 6.59
C PRO A 368 3.59 -20.97 5.61
N VAL A 369 4.03 -19.73 5.90
CA VAL A 369 4.90 -18.95 5.01
C VAL A 369 6.30 -19.55 4.96
N LEU A 370 6.91 -19.86 6.12
CA LEU A 370 8.23 -20.50 6.13
C LEU A 370 8.20 -21.87 5.44
N ARG A 371 7.17 -22.69 5.70
CA ARG A 371 7.02 -23.99 5.03
C ARG A 371 6.85 -23.85 3.52
N HIS A 372 6.12 -22.83 3.06
CA HIS A 372 6.02 -22.51 1.65
C HIS A 372 7.38 -22.08 1.08
N ALA A 373 8.11 -21.21 1.76
CA ALA A 373 9.43 -20.75 1.33
C ALA A 373 10.45 -21.87 1.19
N VAL A 374 10.47 -22.81 2.15
CA VAL A 374 11.34 -24.00 2.09
C VAL A 374 10.94 -24.91 0.92
N ARG A 375 9.65 -25.12 0.68
CA ARG A 375 9.17 -25.91 -0.48
C ARG A 375 9.55 -25.24 -1.80
N LEU A 376 9.36 -23.93 -1.92
CA LEU A 376 9.74 -23.16 -3.10
C LEU A 376 11.24 -23.28 -3.38
N CYS A 377 12.06 -23.06 -2.35
CA CYS A 377 13.51 -23.23 -2.44
C CYS A 377 13.92 -24.66 -2.86
N ALA A 378 13.32 -25.68 -2.26
CA ALA A 378 13.62 -27.06 -2.61
C ALA A 378 13.25 -27.39 -4.07
N VAL A 379 12.09 -26.92 -4.54
CA VAL A 379 11.64 -27.11 -5.93
C VAL A 379 12.55 -26.40 -6.90
N ASP A 380 12.84 -25.11 -6.69
CA ASP A 380 13.65 -24.31 -7.62
C ASP A 380 15.09 -24.83 -7.71
N VAL A 381 15.71 -25.22 -6.58
CA VAL A 381 17.07 -25.79 -6.56
C VAL A 381 17.10 -27.16 -7.23
N SER A 382 16.14 -28.03 -6.91
CA SER A 382 16.08 -29.37 -7.50
C SER A 382 15.81 -29.31 -8.99
N GLY A 383 14.89 -28.43 -9.42
CA GLY A 383 14.58 -28.17 -10.83
C GLY A 383 15.80 -27.66 -11.59
N TYR A 384 16.54 -26.70 -11.02
CA TYR A 384 17.78 -26.22 -11.61
C TYR A 384 18.82 -27.33 -11.76
N LEU A 385 19.11 -28.09 -10.70
CA LEU A 385 20.08 -29.20 -10.75
C LEU A 385 19.67 -30.27 -11.77
N LEU A 386 18.39 -30.65 -11.79
CA LEU A 386 17.85 -31.60 -12.76
C LEU A 386 18.00 -31.07 -14.20
N SER A 387 17.74 -29.78 -14.40
CA SER A 387 17.89 -29.13 -15.71
C SER A 387 19.34 -29.07 -16.19
N THR A 388 20.32 -29.02 -15.28
CA THR A 388 21.75 -29.08 -15.64
C THR A 388 22.20 -30.51 -15.95
N ALA A 389 21.53 -31.51 -15.37
CA ALA A 389 21.84 -32.93 -15.61
C ALA A 389 21.18 -33.47 -16.89
N LEU A 390 20.07 -32.90 -17.32
CA LEU A 390 19.31 -33.31 -18.51
C LEU A 390 19.59 -32.38 -19.70
N PRO A 391 19.73 -32.90 -20.93
CA PRO A 391 19.96 -32.09 -22.13
C PRO A 391 18.67 -31.39 -22.61
N LEU A 392 18.04 -30.61 -21.72
CA LEU A 392 16.88 -29.80 -22.05
C LEU A 392 17.41 -28.54 -22.73
N GLY A 393 17.23 -28.41 -24.05
CA GLY A 393 17.77 -27.29 -24.85
C GLY A 393 17.37 -25.88 -24.35
N HIS A 394 16.36 -25.79 -23.49
CA HIS A 394 16.00 -24.59 -22.74
C HIS A 394 15.77 -24.93 -21.25
N SER A 395 16.86 -25.17 -20.52
CA SER A 395 16.85 -25.60 -19.11
C SER A 395 16.10 -24.66 -18.16
N TYR A 396 15.98 -23.37 -18.49
CA TYR A 396 15.21 -22.38 -17.73
C TYR A 396 13.68 -22.57 -17.80
N TRP A 397 13.18 -23.45 -18.68
CA TRP A 397 11.77 -23.89 -18.72
C TRP A 397 11.52 -25.22 -17.99
N ALA A 398 12.52 -25.77 -17.30
CA ALA A 398 12.32 -26.98 -16.52
C ALA A 398 11.19 -26.76 -15.48
N PRO A 399 10.23 -27.69 -15.39
CA PRO A 399 8.98 -27.51 -14.65
C PRO A 399 9.12 -27.47 -13.13
#